data_AF-A0A507DZN5-F1
#
_entry.id   AF-A0A507DZN5-F1
#
_cell.length_a   1.000
_cell.length_b   1.000
_cell.length_c   1.000
_cell.angle_alpha   90.00
_cell.angle_beta   90.00
_cell.angle_gamma   90.00
#
_symmetry.space_group_name_H-M   'P 1'
#
loop_
_entity.id
_entity.type
_entity.pdbx_description
1 polymer ?
#
loop_
_entity_poly.entity_id
_entity_poly.type
_entity_poly.pdbx_seq_one_letter_code
_entity_poly.pdbx_strand_id
1 'polypeptide(L)'
;MFGKQQSQTIPSPTGCPVDHTAVPPSTAPASSSAAESCPVPHDQRQHAKPPHPIPNSNPLSSLAAESCPYSAERQEQELVAESNNMPPLSQKPASGQKEDLSVEREKSSIPMGGKFDGKVWVYPSEQMFFNAMRRKNWSPDERDMSVVVPIHNAVNEQCWHKIKQWEDMHAATCGTPKLLKFQGKPRDYTPKARMRQLMGYSLPFDRHDWTVDRCGKKVEYVIDFYSGGREGKAEGEVSFFLDVRPKMSFEGVVDRLKMWWNTGEGIW
;
A
#
# COMPACT_ATOMS: atom_id res chain seq x y z
N MET A 1 17.70 -39.55 -50.41
CA MET A 1 16.25 -39.30 -50.62
C MET A 1 15.97 -37.90 -50.10
N PHE A 2 16.01 -36.88 -50.98
CA PHE A 2 14.84 -36.30 -51.68
C PHE A 2 13.81 -35.75 -50.65
N GLY A 3 13.48 -34.45 -50.57
CA GLY A 3 13.78 -33.35 -51.49
C GLY A 3 13.41 -31.96 -50.93
N LYS A 4 13.76 -30.95 -51.73
CA LYS A 4 13.36 -29.54 -51.65
C LYS A 4 11.87 -29.38 -51.93
N GLN A 5 11.23 -28.40 -51.27
CA GLN A 5 10.12 -27.55 -51.77
C GLN A 5 9.62 -26.68 -50.59
N GLN A 6 9.14 -25.45 -50.71
CA GLN A 6 9.11 -24.43 -51.75
C GLN A 6 8.62 -23.16 -51.02
N SER A 7 9.14 -22.00 -51.40
CA SER A 7 8.64 -20.70 -50.99
C SER A 7 7.21 -20.50 -51.52
N GLN A 8 6.30 -19.98 -50.72
CA GLN A 8 5.00 -19.48 -51.17
C GLN A 8 4.76 -18.07 -50.58
N THR A 9 4.44 -17.15 -51.48
CA THR A 9 4.21 -15.73 -51.26
C THR A 9 2.73 -15.38 -51.45
N ILE A 10 2.15 -14.71 -50.43
CA ILE A 10 1.12 -13.63 -50.42
C ILE A 10 -0.33 -14.02 -50.83
N PRO A 11 -1.39 -13.53 -50.14
CA PRO A 11 -1.93 -12.19 -50.39
C PRO A 11 -2.17 -11.32 -49.13
N SER A 12 -1.89 -10.03 -49.28
CA SER A 12 -2.33 -8.95 -48.37
C SER A 12 -3.85 -8.77 -48.44
N PRO A 13 -4.52 -8.46 -47.32
CA PRO A 13 -5.81 -7.79 -47.37
C PRO A 13 -5.65 -6.26 -47.34
N THR A 14 -6.19 -5.68 -48.38
CA THR A 14 -6.35 -4.26 -48.69
C THR A 14 -7.34 -3.59 -47.73
N GLY A 15 -6.91 -2.45 -47.16
CA GLY A 15 -7.68 -1.21 -46.93
C GLY A 15 -9.04 -1.20 -46.23
N CYS A 16 -9.13 -0.43 -45.15
CA CYS A 16 -10.08 0.68 -45.03
C CYS A 16 -9.47 1.78 -44.12
N PRO A 17 -9.38 3.04 -44.58
CA PRO A 17 -8.80 4.17 -43.84
C PRO A 17 -9.84 4.78 -42.89
N VAL A 18 -9.49 4.99 -41.63
CA VAL A 18 -10.25 5.89 -40.76
C VAL A 18 -9.66 7.29 -40.87
N ASP A 19 -10.44 8.15 -41.52
CA ASP A 19 -10.21 9.58 -41.67
C ASP A 19 -10.26 10.28 -40.30
N HIS A 20 -9.23 11.06 -39.99
CA HIS A 20 -9.21 11.95 -38.83
C HIS A 20 -9.52 13.38 -39.28
N THR A 21 -10.76 13.61 -39.72
CA THR A 21 -11.28 14.96 -39.92
C THR A 21 -12.69 15.11 -39.37
N ALA A 22 -12.94 16.31 -38.83
CA ALA A 22 -14.20 16.85 -38.30
C ALA A 22 -14.47 16.66 -36.78
N VAL A 23 -13.79 17.50 -35.98
CA VAL A 23 -14.30 18.00 -34.69
C VAL A 23 -15.11 19.27 -34.95
N PRO A 24 -16.43 19.32 -34.68
CA PRO A 24 -17.12 20.58 -34.46
C PRO A 24 -17.03 20.99 -32.97
N PRO A 25 -16.69 22.26 -32.66
CA PRO A 25 -16.65 22.76 -31.30
C PRO A 25 -18.09 23.03 -30.79
N SER A 26 -18.49 22.36 -29.72
CA SER A 26 -19.75 22.70 -29.03
C SER A 26 -19.52 23.92 -28.14
N THR A 27 -20.13 25.00 -28.56
CA THR A 27 -20.24 26.31 -27.93
C THR A 27 -20.98 26.25 -26.59
N ALA A 28 -20.46 27.00 -25.63
CA ALA A 28 -21.16 27.43 -24.43
C ALA A 28 -22.25 28.45 -24.76
N PRO A 29 -23.32 28.56 -23.96
CA PRO A 29 -24.08 29.78 -23.85
C PRO A 29 -23.70 30.53 -22.57
N ALA A 30 -23.30 31.79 -22.75
CA ALA A 30 -23.30 32.81 -21.72
C ALA A 30 -24.69 33.46 -21.66
N SER A 31 -25.18 33.71 -20.44
CA SER A 31 -26.12 34.79 -20.18
C SER A 31 -25.90 35.34 -18.78
N SER A 32 -25.95 36.67 -18.74
CA SER A 32 -25.42 37.60 -17.76
C SER A 32 -26.50 38.23 -16.88
N SER A 33 -26.04 39.00 -15.89
CA SER A 33 -26.75 39.94 -14.98
C SER A 33 -27.31 39.32 -13.70
N ALA A 34 -27.19 39.90 -12.51
CA ALA A 34 -26.81 41.25 -12.07
C ALA A 34 -26.09 41.11 -10.69
N ALA A 35 -24.92 41.72 -10.50
CA ALA A 35 -24.71 43.00 -9.80
C ALA A 35 -25.31 43.07 -8.39
N GLU A 36 -24.45 43.05 -7.37
CA GLU A 36 -24.42 44.11 -6.35
C GLU A 36 -23.11 44.05 -5.55
N SER A 37 -22.49 45.21 -5.41
CA SER A 37 -21.14 45.44 -4.92
C SER A 37 -21.18 46.32 -3.66
N CYS A 38 -20.38 45.95 -2.65
CA CYS A 38 -19.74 46.82 -1.65
C CYS A 38 -20.68 47.54 -0.63
N PRO A 39 -20.17 48.16 0.47
CA PRO A 39 -18.83 48.12 1.09
C PRO A 39 -18.86 47.87 2.63
N VAL A 40 -17.72 47.46 3.19
CA VAL A 40 -17.47 47.45 4.64
C VAL A 40 -17.09 48.86 5.11
N PRO A 41 -17.76 49.45 6.12
CA PRO A 41 -17.25 50.64 6.80
C PRO A 41 -16.51 50.24 8.09
N HIS A 42 -15.28 50.74 8.22
CA HIS A 42 -14.57 50.83 9.49
C HIS A 42 -14.93 52.16 10.17
N ASP A 43 -15.32 52.07 11.45
CA ASP A 43 -14.89 52.91 12.60
C ASP A 43 -16.02 53.38 13.56
N GLN A 44 -15.63 53.44 14.85
CA GLN A 44 -16.27 54.04 16.04
C GLN A 44 -17.03 53.18 17.08
N ARG A 45 -16.22 52.73 18.07
CA ARG A 45 -16.32 52.82 19.56
C ARG A 45 -17.71 52.99 20.22
N GLN A 46 -18.01 52.18 21.25
CA GLN A 46 -17.89 52.51 22.70
C GLN A 46 -18.56 51.43 23.63
N HIS A 47 -17.93 51.28 24.80
CA HIS A 47 -18.15 50.46 26.01
C HIS A 47 -19.46 49.69 26.31
N ALA A 48 -19.31 48.41 26.71
CA ALA A 48 -20.12 47.78 27.79
C ALA A 48 -19.42 46.54 28.42
N LYS A 49 -19.29 46.58 29.76
CA LYS A 49 -19.07 45.58 30.84
C LYS A 49 -18.45 44.18 30.56
N PRO A 50 -17.62 43.66 31.51
CA PRO A 50 -17.08 42.30 31.42
C PRO A 50 -18.19 41.26 31.68
N PRO A 51 -18.28 40.17 30.91
CA PRO A 51 -19.29 39.15 31.15
C PRO A 51 -18.90 38.24 32.33
N HIS A 52 -19.96 37.88 33.05
CA HIS A 52 -20.05 36.88 34.11
C HIS A 52 -19.40 35.52 33.77
N PRO A 53 -19.07 34.69 34.78
CA PRO A 53 -18.31 33.46 34.61
C PRO A 53 -18.99 32.47 33.66
N ILE A 54 -18.16 31.86 32.82
CA ILE A 54 -18.49 30.82 31.85
C ILE A 54 -19.16 29.64 32.59
N PRO A 55 -20.39 29.22 32.22
CA PRO A 55 -20.90 27.93 32.62
C PRO A 55 -20.07 26.86 31.89
N ASN A 56 -19.34 26.06 32.66
CA ASN A 56 -18.57 24.93 32.16
C ASN A 56 -19.55 23.79 31.80
N SER A 57 -20.27 23.94 30.69
CA SER A 57 -21.10 22.88 30.12
C SER A 57 -20.91 22.88 28.61
N ASN A 58 -19.89 22.15 28.19
CA ASN A 58 -19.68 21.76 26.81
C ASN A 58 -20.88 20.88 26.40
N PRO A 59 -21.73 21.27 25.42
CA PRO A 59 -22.94 20.51 25.05
C PRO A 59 -22.62 19.21 24.30
N LEU A 60 -21.35 18.79 24.30
CA LEU A 60 -20.85 17.56 23.71
C LEU A 60 -20.68 16.43 24.75
N SER A 61 -21.26 16.56 25.94
CA SER A 61 -21.29 15.50 26.97
C SER A 61 -22.59 14.68 26.99
N SER A 62 -23.57 14.98 26.12
CA SER A 62 -24.85 14.23 26.06
C SER A 62 -24.94 13.20 24.93
N LEU A 63 -23.85 12.95 24.19
CA LEU A 63 -23.71 11.74 23.38
C LEU A 63 -22.77 10.78 24.10
N ALA A 64 -23.15 10.40 25.32
CA ALA A 64 -22.67 9.16 25.91
C ALA A 64 -23.10 8.04 24.96
N ALA A 65 -22.18 7.61 24.11
CA ALA A 65 -22.30 6.36 23.38
C ALA A 65 -22.33 5.25 24.43
N GLU A 66 -23.53 4.90 24.86
CA GLU A 66 -23.81 3.77 25.72
C GLU A 66 -23.18 2.51 25.11
N SER A 67 -22.31 1.90 25.91
CA SER A 67 -22.12 0.44 26.03
C SER A 67 -21.85 -0.36 24.75
N CYS A 68 -20.78 -0.05 24.01
CA CYS A 68 -20.02 -1.11 23.34
C CYS A 68 -18.87 -1.53 24.27
N PRO A 69 -18.82 -2.78 24.78
CA PRO A 69 -17.67 -3.23 25.56
C PRO A 69 -16.42 -3.03 24.71
N TYR A 70 -15.40 -2.40 25.30
CA TYR A 70 -14.07 -2.29 24.68
C TYR A 70 -13.51 -3.70 24.62
N SER A 71 -13.78 -4.40 23.51
CA SER A 71 -13.35 -5.78 23.34
C SER A 71 -11.83 -5.83 23.21
N ALA A 72 -11.22 -6.91 23.71
CA ALA A 72 -9.79 -7.16 23.53
C ALA A 72 -9.36 -7.04 22.06
N GLU A 73 -10.27 -7.34 21.12
CA GLU A 73 -10.08 -7.21 19.67
C GLU A 73 -9.97 -5.75 19.23
N ARG A 74 -10.77 -4.83 19.79
CA ARG A 74 -10.66 -3.39 19.49
C ARG A 74 -9.35 -2.82 20.03
N GLN A 75 -8.95 -3.24 21.22
CA GLN A 75 -7.65 -2.87 21.79
C GLN A 75 -6.49 -3.38 20.93
N GLU A 76 -6.55 -4.63 20.48
CA GLU A 76 -5.56 -5.21 19.58
C GLU A 76 -5.52 -4.51 18.21
N GLN A 77 -6.68 -4.14 17.66
CA GLN A 77 -6.77 -3.37 16.41
C GLN A 77 -6.17 -1.98 16.54
N GLU A 78 -6.44 -1.26 17.62
CA GLU A 78 -5.92 0.09 17.87
C GLU A 78 -4.40 0.08 18.08
N LEU A 79 -3.92 -0.94 18.78
CA LEU A 79 -2.51 -1.17 19.02
C LEU A 79 -1.73 -1.55 17.74
N VAL A 80 -2.29 -2.45 16.91
CA VAL A 80 -1.72 -2.79 15.60
C VAL A 80 -1.77 -1.59 14.66
N ALA A 81 -2.87 -0.83 14.65
CA ALA A 81 -3.02 0.43 13.92
C ALA A 81 -1.91 1.44 14.25
N GLU A 82 -1.58 1.59 15.53
CA GLU A 82 -0.56 2.52 16.01
C GLU A 82 0.85 2.16 15.55
N SER A 83 1.19 0.86 15.46
CA SER A 83 2.48 0.43 14.88
C SER A 83 2.55 0.59 13.37
N ASN A 84 1.41 0.54 12.68
CA ASN A 84 1.35 0.38 11.24
C ASN A 84 0.88 1.62 10.46
N ASN A 85 0.74 2.78 11.11
CA ASN A 85 0.22 4.01 10.47
C ASN A 85 -1.10 3.77 9.72
N MET A 86 -1.88 2.75 10.11
CA MET A 86 -3.14 2.39 9.48
C MET A 86 -4.24 2.70 10.49
N PRO A 87 -5.27 3.48 10.13
CA PRO A 87 -6.37 3.72 11.06
C PRO A 87 -7.14 2.42 11.30
N PRO A 88 -7.83 2.29 12.45
CA PRO A 88 -8.68 1.13 12.74
C PRO A 88 -9.63 0.88 11.57
N LEU A 89 -9.65 -0.36 11.06
CA LEU A 89 -10.50 -0.74 9.93
C LEU A 89 -11.80 -1.33 10.46
N SER A 90 -12.92 -0.79 9.99
CA SER A 90 -14.24 -1.32 10.28
C SER A 90 -14.41 -2.70 9.66
N GLN A 91 -15.01 -3.62 10.42
CA GLN A 91 -15.50 -4.92 9.96
C GLN A 91 -16.98 -4.87 9.53
N LYS A 92 -17.61 -3.69 9.56
CA LYS A 92 -19.00 -3.53 9.09
C LYS A 92 -19.03 -3.50 7.56
N PRO A 93 -20.06 -4.06 6.92
CA PRO A 93 -20.28 -3.92 5.49
C PRO A 93 -20.28 -2.44 5.07
N ALA A 94 -19.66 -2.14 3.93
CA ALA A 94 -19.66 -0.78 3.41
C ALA A 94 -20.97 -0.43 2.69
N SER A 95 -21.28 0.86 2.56
CA SER A 95 -22.51 1.31 1.91
C SER A 95 -22.62 0.80 0.48
N GLY A 96 -23.73 0.12 0.16
CA GLY A 96 -24.00 -0.46 -1.16
C GLY A 96 -23.29 -1.79 -1.45
N GLN A 97 -22.63 -2.39 -0.45
CA GLN A 97 -22.09 -3.74 -0.56
C GLN A 97 -23.22 -4.77 -0.72
N LYS A 98 -23.02 -5.79 -1.56
CA LYS A 98 -24.03 -6.80 -1.90
C LYS A 98 -23.68 -8.20 -1.41
N GLU A 99 -22.39 -8.52 -1.40
CA GLU A 99 -21.85 -9.81 -0.96
C GLU A 99 -21.45 -9.75 0.52
N ASP A 100 -21.60 -10.88 1.21
CA ASP A 100 -21.09 -11.05 2.56
C ASP A 100 -19.60 -11.42 2.50
N LEU A 101 -18.74 -10.48 2.90
CA LEU A 101 -17.30 -10.68 2.95
C LEU A 101 -16.88 -11.28 4.29
N SER A 102 -15.88 -12.18 4.27
CA SER A 102 -15.38 -12.76 5.51
C SER A 102 -14.85 -11.69 6.46
N VAL A 103 -15.23 -11.81 7.73
CA VAL A 103 -14.70 -11.01 8.84
C VAL A 103 -13.59 -11.73 9.59
N GLU A 104 -13.30 -12.98 9.22
CA GLU A 104 -12.23 -13.77 9.84
C GLU A 104 -10.87 -13.19 9.50
N ARG A 105 -9.95 -13.25 10.47
CA ARG A 105 -8.59 -12.73 10.35
C ARG A 105 -7.59 -13.86 10.49
N GLU A 106 -6.56 -13.82 9.65
CA GLU A 106 -5.50 -14.81 9.63
C GLU A 106 -4.29 -14.35 10.47
N LYS A 107 -3.70 -15.28 11.24
CA LYS A 107 -2.43 -15.04 11.94
C LYS A 107 -1.26 -15.30 11.01
N SER A 108 -0.34 -14.35 10.93
CA SER A 108 0.90 -14.48 10.15
C SER A 108 1.95 -15.36 10.86
N SER A 109 2.99 -15.72 10.12
CA SER A 109 4.23 -16.29 10.67
C SER A 109 5.21 -15.23 11.19
N ILE A 110 4.86 -13.95 11.08
CA ILE A 110 5.75 -12.81 11.33
C ILE A 110 5.67 -12.41 12.81
N PRO A 111 6.74 -12.58 13.60
CA PRO A 111 6.74 -12.13 14.98
C PRO A 111 6.76 -10.60 15.08
N MET A 112 6.03 -10.06 16.05
CA MET A 112 6.01 -8.63 16.35
C MET A 112 7.13 -8.27 17.33
N GLY A 113 7.77 -7.11 17.12
CA GLY A 113 8.77 -6.57 18.03
C GLY A 113 8.25 -5.43 18.92
N GLY A 114 9.10 -4.91 19.79
CA GLY A 114 8.80 -3.73 20.62
C GLY A 114 7.70 -4.00 21.66
N LYS A 115 6.68 -3.13 21.72
CA LYS A 115 5.59 -3.24 22.71
C LYS A 115 4.68 -4.46 22.53
N PHE A 116 4.86 -5.20 21.43
CA PHE A 116 4.07 -6.38 21.06
C PHE A 116 4.88 -7.67 21.09
N ASP A 117 6.01 -7.66 21.79
CA ASP A 117 6.86 -8.83 21.85
C ASP A 117 6.09 -10.07 22.36
N GLY A 118 6.39 -11.22 21.77
CA GLY A 118 5.67 -12.49 22.01
C GLY A 118 4.36 -12.65 21.24
N LYS A 119 3.95 -11.67 20.41
CA LYS A 119 2.80 -11.78 19.50
C LYS A 119 3.24 -11.92 18.05
N VAL A 120 2.30 -12.30 17.18
CA VAL A 120 2.48 -12.34 15.72
C VAL A 120 1.57 -11.33 15.04
N TRP A 121 1.93 -10.89 13.85
CA TRP A 121 1.07 -10.01 13.07
C TRP A 121 -0.22 -10.75 12.66
N VAL A 122 -1.33 -10.02 12.63
CA VAL A 122 -2.64 -10.55 12.24
C VAL A 122 -3.16 -9.77 11.05
N TYR A 123 -3.36 -10.46 9.93
CA TYR A 123 -3.78 -9.83 8.69
C TYR A 123 -5.22 -9.27 8.77
N PRO A 124 -5.57 -8.26 7.97
CA PRO A 124 -6.94 -7.81 7.82
C PRO A 124 -7.81 -8.92 7.23
N SER A 125 -9.09 -8.94 7.62
CA SER A 125 -10.10 -9.77 6.95
C SER A 125 -10.42 -9.24 5.56
N GLU A 126 -11.17 -10.01 4.78
CA GLU A 126 -11.72 -9.57 3.48
C GLU A 126 -12.53 -8.29 3.61
N GLN A 127 -13.42 -8.23 4.60
CA GLN A 127 -14.25 -7.05 4.85
C GLN A 127 -13.39 -5.81 5.21
N MET A 128 -12.38 -5.99 6.06
CA MET A 128 -11.45 -4.89 6.42
C MET A 128 -10.65 -4.42 5.20
N PHE A 129 -10.18 -5.35 4.36
CA PHE A 129 -9.40 -5.06 3.18
C PHE A 129 -10.23 -4.32 2.12
N PHE A 130 -11.45 -4.80 1.84
CA PHE A 130 -12.42 -4.13 0.98
C PHE A 130 -12.73 -2.70 1.43
N ASN A 131 -13.02 -2.53 2.73
CA ASN A 131 -13.26 -1.22 3.33
C ASN A 131 -12.06 -0.28 3.19
N ALA A 132 -10.84 -0.81 3.36
CA ALA A 132 -9.61 -0.04 3.21
C ALA A 132 -9.40 0.43 1.77
N MET A 133 -9.68 -0.42 0.77
CA MET A 133 -9.60 -0.07 -0.65
C MET A 133 -10.61 1.00 -1.03
N ARG A 134 -11.88 0.86 -0.62
CA ARG A 134 -12.92 1.86 -0.88
C ARG A 134 -12.59 3.22 -0.27
N ARG A 135 -12.01 3.24 0.94
CA ARG A 135 -11.54 4.48 1.58
C ARG A 135 -10.42 5.17 0.79
N LYS A 136 -9.62 4.39 0.06
CA LYS A 136 -8.60 4.89 -0.87
C LYS A 136 -9.17 5.22 -2.26
N ASN A 137 -10.49 5.30 -2.40
CA ASN A 137 -11.21 5.61 -3.62
C ASN A 137 -11.02 4.59 -4.76
N TRP A 138 -10.75 3.34 -4.41
CA TRP A 138 -10.77 2.20 -5.33
C TRP A 138 -12.16 1.57 -5.39
N SER A 139 -12.51 0.98 -6.53
CA SER A 139 -13.76 0.24 -6.76
C SER A 139 -13.48 -1.25 -7.00
N PRO A 140 -13.05 -2.00 -5.97
CA PRO A 140 -12.80 -3.44 -6.09
C PRO A 140 -14.11 -4.24 -6.25
N ASP A 141 -14.07 -5.37 -6.95
CA ASP A 141 -15.16 -6.35 -6.94
C ASP A 141 -15.15 -7.10 -5.61
N GLU A 142 -16.33 -7.25 -5.00
CA GLU A 142 -16.50 -7.94 -3.72
C GLU A 142 -16.14 -9.42 -3.83
N ARG A 143 -16.45 -10.05 -4.97
CA ARG A 143 -16.20 -11.48 -5.21
C ARG A 143 -14.72 -11.82 -5.27
N ASP A 144 -13.90 -10.86 -5.66
CA ASP A 144 -12.45 -11.03 -5.77
C ASP A 144 -11.75 -11.08 -4.41
N MET A 145 -12.42 -10.66 -3.32
CA MET A 145 -11.77 -10.55 -1.99
C MET A 145 -11.28 -11.90 -1.47
N SER A 146 -12.03 -12.96 -1.75
CA SER A 146 -11.70 -14.35 -1.42
C SER A 146 -10.40 -14.85 -2.06
N VAL A 147 -9.95 -14.21 -3.14
CA VAL A 147 -8.72 -14.57 -3.85
C VAL A 147 -7.61 -13.54 -3.58
N VAL A 148 -7.94 -12.25 -3.63
CA VAL A 148 -6.97 -11.15 -3.50
C VAL A 148 -6.35 -11.11 -2.11
N VAL A 149 -7.12 -11.31 -1.04
CA VAL A 149 -6.62 -11.19 0.33
C VAL A 149 -5.61 -12.30 0.66
N PRO A 150 -5.90 -13.60 0.40
CA PRO A 150 -4.90 -14.65 0.59
C PRO A 150 -3.62 -14.44 -0.22
N ILE A 151 -3.72 -13.93 -1.46
CA ILE A 151 -2.53 -13.60 -2.27
C ILE A 151 -1.72 -12.49 -1.59
N HIS A 152 -2.37 -11.44 -1.08
CA HIS A 152 -1.70 -10.35 -0.37
C HIS A 152 -0.98 -10.84 0.89
N ASN A 153 -1.62 -11.71 1.67
CA ASN A 153 -1.03 -12.35 2.85
C ASN A 153 0.19 -13.18 2.45
N ALA A 154 0.06 -14.02 1.43
CA ALA A 154 1.17 -14.83 0.90
C ALA A 154 2.35 -13.97 0.42
N VAL A 155 2.09 -12.83 -0.22
CA VAL A 155 3.14 -11.88 -0.63
C VAL A 155 3.85 -11.29 0.59
N ASN A 156 3.13 -10.94 1.66
CA ASN A 156 3.73 -10.46 2.90
C ASN A 156 4.61 -11.54 3.56
N GLU A 157 4.16 -12.79 3.56
CA GLU A 157 4.94 -13.92 4.06
C GLU A 157 6.21 -14.15 3.23
N GLN A 158 6.14 -14.01 1.91
CA GLN A 158 7.32 -14.08 1.04
C GLN A 158 8.30 -12.94 1.30
N CYS A 159 7.81 -11.72 1.51
CA CYS A 159 8.64 -10.58 1.92
C CYS A 159 9.38 -10.89 3.22
N TRP A 160 8.67 -11.41 4.22
CA TRP A 160 9.29 -11.81 5.48
C TRP A 160 10.31 -12.94 5.31
N HIS A 161 10.01 -13.95 4.51
CA HIS A 161 10.94 -15.03 4.20
C HIS A 161 12.24 -14.49 3.60
N LYS A 162 12.16 -13.57 2.62
CA LYS A 162 13.34 -12.94 2.03
C LYS A 162 14.12 -12.09 3.03
N ILE A 163 13.45 -11.38 3.94
CA ILE A 163 14.13 -10.69 5.05
C ILE A 163 14.90 -11.69 5.91
N LYS A 164 14.29 -12.83 6.27
CA LYS A 164 14.99 -13.86 7.05
C LYS A 164 16.25 -14.37 6.36
N GLN A 165 16.25 -14.53 5.04
CA GLN A 165 17.47 -14.89 4.29
C GLN A 165 18.62 -13.89 4.49
N TRP A 166 18.32 -12.59 4.63
CA TRP A 166 19.32 -11.59 4.99
C TRP A 166 19.73 -11.68 6.46
N GLU A 167 18.77 -11.94 7.35
CA GLU A 167 19.01 -12.10 8.79
C GLU A 167 19.79 -13.39 9.14
N ASP A 168 19.77 -14.41 8.28
CA ASP A 168 20.52 -15.66 8.48
C ASP A 168 22.03 -15.42 8.59
N MET A 169 22.57 -14.40 7.90
CA MET A 169 23.98 -13.98 8.05
C MET A 169 24.29 -13.43 9.45
N HIS A 170 23.26 -13.05 10.20
CA HIS A 170 23.33 -12.52 11.56
C HIS A 170 22.81 -13.50 12.61
N ALA A 171 22.54 -14.76 12.23
CA ALA A 171 21.98 -15.77 13.13
C ALA A 171 22.80 -16.00 14.41
N ALA A 172 24.14 -15.84 14.33
CA ALA A 172 25.03 -15.94 15.49
C ALA A 172 24.80 -14.81 16.53
N THR A 173 24.35 -13.64 16.08
CA THR A 173 24.09 -12.47 16.93
C THR A 173 22.62 -12.40 17.34
N CYS A 174 21.70 -12.85 16.47
CA CYS A 174 20.27 -12.82 16.72
C CYS A 174 19.56 -13.96 15.99
N GLY A 175 19.05 -14.94 16.74
CA GLY A 175 18.31 -16.07 16.17
C GLY A 175 16.82 -15.81 15.93
N THR A 176 16.27 -14.71 16.46
CA THR A 176 14.83 -14.41 16.42
C THR A 176 14.58 -12.95 16.06
N PRO A 177 14.80 -12.54 14.80
CA PRO A 177 14.46 -11.19 14.35
C PRO A 177 12.94 -10.98 14.39
N LYS A 178 12.52 -9.77 14.75
CA LYS A 178 11.09 -9.42 14.93
C LYS A 178 10.72 -8.19 14.11
N LEU A 179 9.50 -8.13 13.59
CA LEU A 179 9.08 -6.99 12.79
C LEU A 179 8.45 -5.90 13.66
N LEU A 180 8.99 -4.69 13.60
CA LEU A 180 8.52 -3.54 14.36
C LEU A 180 7.43 -2.75 13.63
N LYS A 181 7.58 -2.56 12.32
CA LYS A 181 6.74 -1.65 11.54
C LYS A 181 6.76 -1.95 10.05
N PHE A 182 5.61 -1.82 9.39
CA PHE A 182 5.48 -1.70 7.94
C PHE A 182 5.21 -0.24 7.54
N GLN A 183 5.82 0.21 6.45
CA GLN A 183 5.53 1.52 5.88
C GLN A 183 5.51 1.48 4.35
N GLY A 184 4.33 1.71 3.76
CA GLY A 184 4.21 1.90 2.31
C GLY A 184 4.77 3.26 1.86
N LYS A 185 5.53 3.24 0.77
CA LYS A 185 6.14 4.41 0.12
C LYS A 185 6.07 4.33 -1.41
N PRO A 186 4.86 4.21 -2.00
CA PRO A 186 4.66 3.85 -3.40
C PRO A 186 5.27 4.83 -4.43
N ARG A 187 5.60 6.06 -4.06
CA ARG A 187 6.20 7.07 -4.95
C ARG A 187 7.64 7.46 -4.60
N ASP A 188 8.18 6.90 -3.52
CA ASP A 188 9.56 7.14 -3.12
C ASP A 188 10.45 6.12 -3.84
N TYR A 189 10.79 6.33 -5.11
CA TYR A 189 11.60 5.33 -5.81
C TYR A 189 13.05 5.30 -5.31
N THR A 190 13.59 4.10 -5.10
CA THR A 190 14.99 3.91 -4.68
C THR A 190 15.97 4.39 -5.77
N PRO A 191 17.21 4.78 -5.40
CA PRO A 191 18.24 5.09 -6.39
C PRO A 191 18.46 3.95 -7.40
N LYS A 192 18.40 2.69 -6.92
CA LYS A 192 18.43 1.49 -7.77
C LYS A 192 17.30 1.49 -8.80
N ALA A 193 16.05 1.68 -8.36
CA ALA A 193 14.89 1.69 -9.24
C ALA A 193 14.98 2.77 -10.32
N ARG A 194 15.43 3.98 -9.95
CA ARG A 194 15.65 5.09 -10.91
C ARG A 194 16.75 4.79 -11.92
N MET A 195 17.86 4.20 -11.48
CA MET A 195 18.95 3.80 -12.38
C MET A 195 18.53 2.68 -13.34
N ARG A 196 17.76 1.69 -12.86
CA ARG A 196 17.16 0.66 -13.71
C ARG A 196 16.19 1.24 -14.73
N GLN A 197 15.38 2.22 -14.32
CA GLN A 197 14.51 2.94 -15.25
C GLN A 197 15.29 3.63 -16.37
N LEU A 198 16.42 4.27 -16.05
CA LEU A 198 17.29 4.89 -17.05
C LEU A 198 17.86 3.87 -18.05
N MET A 199 18.02 2.61 -17.63
CA MET A 199 18.43 1.49 -18.48
C MET A 199 17.26 0.79 -19.21
N GLY A 200 16.04 1.34 -19.15
CA GLY A 200 14.88 0.82 -19.87
C GLY A 200 14.03 -0.20 -19.11
N TYR A 201 14.30 -0.46 -17.83
CA TYR A 201 13.46 -1.35 -16.99
C TYR A 201 12.25 -0.61 -16.43
N SER A 202 11.20 -1.35 -16.04
CA SER A 202 10.04 -0.79 -15.35
C SER A 202 10.38 -0.36 -13.91
N LEU A 203 9.73 0.71 -13.46
CA LEU A 203 9.72 1.08 -12.03
C LEU A 203 8.88 0.08 -11.23
N PRO A 204 9.17 -0.10 -9.93
CA PRO A 204 8.31 -0.91 -9.08
C PRO A 204 6.93 -0.24 -8.97
N PHE A 205 5.88 -1.05 -9.01
CA PHE A 205 4.50 -0.55 -8.87
C PHE A 205 4.15 -0.23 -7.42
N ASP A 206 4.90 -0.78 -6.47
CA ASP A 206 4.79 -0.50 -5.05
C ASP A 206 6.16 -0.60 -4.37
N ARG A 207 6.34 0.14 -3.27
CA ARG A 207 7.54 0.09 -2.44
C ARG A 207 7.16 0.13 -0.98
N HIS A 208 7.80 -0.71 -0.18
CA HIS A 208 7.67 -0.71 1.27
C HIS A 208 9.02 -0.61 1.96
N ASP A 209 9.04 0.11 3.09
CA ASP A 209 10.15 0.09 4.05
C ASP A 209 9.67 -0.66 5.30
N TRP A 210 10.40 -1.71 5.69
CA TRP A 210 10.09 -2.52 6.87
C TRP A 210 11.18 -2.33 7.91
N THR A 211 10.80 -2.10 9.17
CA THR A 211 11.76 -1.98 10.27
C THR A 211 11.75 -3.26 11.09
N VAL A 212 12.90 -3.92 11.16
CA VAL A 212 13.13 -5.17 11.89
C VAL A 212 13.93 -4.86 13.16
N ASP A 213 13.53 -5.48 14.26
CA ASP A 213 14.30 -5.59 15.49
C ASP A 213 15.18 -6.83 15.44
N ARG A 214 16.48 -6.60 15.24
CA ARG A 214 17.53 -7.60 15.35
C ARG A 214 18.06 -7.57 16.78
N CYS A 215 17.29 -8.15 17.71
CA CYS A 215 17.65 -8.35 19.11
C CYS A 215 18.10 -7.05 19.84
N GLY A 216 17.29 -6.00 19.74
CA GLY A 216 17.53 -4.68 20.33
C GLY A 216 18.04 -3.65 19.32
N LYS A 217 18.36 -4.07 18.10
CA LYS A 217 18.89 -3.21 17.04
C LYS A 217 17.87 -3.03 15.92
N LYS A 218 17.55 -1.77 15.60
CA LYS A 218 16.63 -1.44 14.50
C LYS A 218 17.36 -1.47 13.16
N VAL A 219 16.93 -2.36 12.28
CA VAL A 219 17.42 -2.48 10.91
C VAL A 219 16.28 -2.21 9.95
N GLU A 220 16.51 -1.40 8.93
CA GLU A 220 15.50 -1.09 7.93
C GLU A 220 15.76 -1.88 6.64
N TYR A 221 14.71 -2.45 6.08
CA TYR A 221 14.67 -3.12 4.79
C TYR A 221 13.86 -2.31 3.80
N VAL A 222 14.27 -2.38 2.54
CA VAL A 222 13.53 -1.82 1.40
C VAL A 222 13.06 -2.98 0.54
N ILE A 223 11.79 -2.91 0.16
CA ILE A 223 11.09 -3.93 -0.63
C ILE A 223 10.48 -3.23 -1.83
N ASP A 224 11.00 -3.50 -3.01
CA ASP A 224 10.45 -3.01 -4.28
C ASP A 224 9.65 -4.15 -4.96
N PHE A 225 8.41 -3.85 -5.34
CA PHE A 225 7.50 -4.80 -5.99
C PHE A 225 7.44 -4.52 -7.48
N TYR A 226 7.83 -5.48 -8.30
CA TYR A 226 7.84 -5.37 -9.76
C TYR A 226 6.84 -6.33 -10.38
N SER A 227 6.15 -5.87 -11.43
CA SER A 227 5.35 -6.74 -12.28
C SER A 227 6.30 -7.63 -13.07
N GLY A 228 6.08 -8.94 -13.03
CA GLY A 228 6.84 -9.87 -13.86
C GLY A 228 6.36 -9.84 -15.31
N GLY A 229 7.23 -10.28 -16.21
CA GLY A 229 6.90 -10.44 -17.62
C GLY A 229 5.87 -11.57 -17.84
N ARG A 230 5.08 -11.44 -18.91
CA ARG A 230 4.11 -12.46 -19.36
C ARG A 230 4.74 -13.55 -20.23
N GLU A 231 6.06 -13.53 -20.42
CA GLU A 231 6.76 -14.40 -21.35
C GLU A 231 6.74 -15.85 -20.86
N GLY A 232 6.05 -16.73 -21.60
CA GLY A 232 5.95 -18.16 -21.29
C GLY A 232 4.91 -18.55 -20.22
N LYS A 233 4.08 -17.62 -19.75
CA LYS A 233 3.04 -17.89 -18.73
C LYS A 233 1.64 -18.01 -19.33
N ALA A 234 0.83 -18.90 -18.76
CA ALA A 234 -0.55 -19.09 -19.19
C ALA A 234 -1.37 -17.80 -19.00
N GLU A 235 -2.40 -17.62 -19.83
CA GLU A 235 -3.28 -16.45 -19.75
C GLU A 235 -3.94 -16.39 -18.36
N GLY A 236 -3.66 -15.32 -17.60
CA GLY A 236 -4.15 -15.13 -16.23
C GLY A 236 -3.11 -15.35 -15.12
N GLU A 237 -1.93 -15.88 -15.43
CA GLU A 237 -0.88 -16.07 -14.43
C GLU A 237 -0.09 -14.77 -14.19
N VAL A 238 -0.34 -14.13 -13.05
CA VAL A 238 0.40 -12.93 -12.63
C VAL A 238 1.75 -13.34 -12.03
N SER A 239 2.83 -12.99 -12.71
CA SER A 239 4.17 -13.04 -12.12
C SER A 239 4.48 -11.72 -11.43
N PHE A 240 5.08 -11.77 -10.25
CA PHE A 240 5.66 -10.62 -9.58
C PHE A 240 7.07 -10.95 -9.15
N PHE A 241 7.92 -9.93 -9.11
CA PHE A 241 9.29 -10.04 -8.66
C PHE A 241 9.48 -9.15 -7.42
N LEU A 242 9.96 -9.76 -6.33
CA LEU A 242 10.21 -9.09 -5.06
C LEU A 242 11.71 -8.84 -4.90
N ASP A 243 12.07 -7.57 -4.83
CA ASP A 243 13.42 -7.11 -4.56
C ASP A 243 13.52 -6.62 -3.11
N VAL A 244 13.96 -7.51 -2.22
CA VAL A 244 14.08 -7.28 -0.77
C VAL A 244 15.55 -7.14 -0.42
N ARG A 245 15.91 -6.03 0.24
CA ARG A 245 17.31 -5.74 0.60
C ARG A 245 17.42 -4.78 1.80
N PRO A 246 18.52 -4.83 2.57
CA PRO A 246 18.78 -3.85 3.63
C PRO A 246 18.77 -2.44 3.06
N LYS A 247 18.22 -1.45 3.77
CA LYS A 247 18.24 -0.04 3.35
C LYS A 247 19.68 0.50 3.26
N MET A 248 19.90 1.56 2.50
CA MET A 248 21.23 2.16 2.30
C MET A 248 21.72 2.92 3.55
N SER A 249 21.98 2.20 4.64
CA SER A 249 22.75 2.64 5.80
C SER A 249 24.16 2.04 5.73
N PHE A 250 25.09 2.48 6.59
CA PHE A 250 26.44 1.88 6.65
C PHE A 250 26.36 0.35 6.80
N GLU A 251 25.54 -0.14 7.72
CA GLU A 251 25.37 -1.57 7.95
C GLU A 251 24.63 -2.27 6.83
N GLY A 252 23.61 -1.63 6.25
CA GLY A 252 22.92 -2.20 5.10
C GLY A 252 23.82 -2.33 3.87
N VAL A 253 24.76 -1.40 3.67
CA VAL A 253 25.80 -1.53 2.65
C VAL A 253 26.74 -2.69 2.97
N VAL A 254 27.19 -2.82 4.22
CA VAL A 254 28.04 -3.96 4.65
C VAL A 254 27.30 -5.29 4.44
N ASP A 255 26.03 -5.38 4.81
CA ASP A 255 25.21 -6.58 4.64
C ASP A 255 25.06 -6.95 3.16
N ARG A 256 24.81 -5.96 2.28
CA ARG A 256 24.76 -6.16 0.82
C ARG A 256 26.09 -6.63 0.23
N LEU A 257 27.21 -6.04 0.66
CA LEU A 257 28.54 -6.45 0.22
C LEU A 257 28.87 -7.88 0.68
N LYS A 258 28.50 -8.24 1.91
CA LYS A 258 28.67 -9.60 2.44
C LYS A 258 27.84 -10.61 1.68
N MET A 259 26.56 -10.31 1.42
CA MET A 259 25.71 -11.17 0.60
C MET A 259 26.34 -11.38 -0.78
N TRP A 260 26.78 -10.30 -1.43
CA TRP A 260 27.44 -10.38 -2.73
C TRP A 260 28.70 -11.24 -2.71
N TRP A 261 29.54 -11.11 -1.68
CA TRP A 261 30.74 -11.93 -1.57
C TRP A 261 30.42 -13.42 -1.40
N ASN A 262 29.32 -13.75 -0.72
CA ASN A 262 28.94 -15.12 -0.41
C ASN A 262 28.18 -15.81 -1.53
N THR A 263 27.31 -15.08 -2.24
CA THR A 263 26.38 -15.67 -3.23
C THR A 263 26.58 -15.14 -4.65
N GLY A 264 27.34 -14.06 -4.83
CA GLY A 264 27.36 -13.32 -6.10
C GLY A 264 26.09 -12.53 -6.35
N GLU A 265 25.23 -12.33 -5.34
CA GLU A 265 23.96 -11.58 -5.45
C GLU A 265 23.82 -10.53 -4.34
N GLY A 266 22.93 -9.55 -4.49
CA GLY A 266 22.54 -8.66 -3.37
C GLY A 266 23.29 -7.33 -3.22
N ILE A 267 24.30 -7.05 -4.07
CA ILE A 267 24.93 -5.72 -4.13
C ILE A 267 23.99 -4.69 -4.80
N TRP A 268 23.32 -5.11 -5.86
CA TRP A 268 22.39 -4.30 -6.63
C TRP A 268 21.02 -4.95 -6.67
#